data_AF-A0AAP3H4T3-F1
#
_entry.id   AF-A0AAP3H4T3-F1
#
_cell.length_a   1.000
_cell.length_b   1.000
_cell.length_c   1.000
_cell.angle_alpha   90.00
_cell.angle_beta   90.00
_cell.angle_gamma   90.00
#
_symmetry.space_group_name_H-M   'P 1'
#
loop_
_entity.id
_entity.type
_entity.pdbx_description
1 polymer ?
#
loop_
_entity_poly.entity_id
_entity_poly.type
_entity_poly.pdbx_seq_one_letter_code
_entity_poly.pdbx_strand_id
1 'polypeptide(L)'
;MAYVDHPNIVSNTFGYREKRALIVNGVSEQLPSKVEHLVDTDLDPRSGECSYFYNYLQYTFEHTGTQITARSYMDDASEVSILQCPDDIDIENELSGILAYLRLRYPTVKRLVQSGYTEI
;
A
#
# COMPACT_ATOMS: atom_id res chain seq x y z
N MET A 1 32.23 4.50 35.39
CA MET A 1 31.59 3.60 34.41
C MET A 1 30.33 4.28 33.91
N ALA A 2 30.21 4.44 32.59
CA ALA A 2 29.21 5.25 31.91
C ALA A 2 28.03 4.40 31.40
N TYR A 3 26.82 4.99 31.46
CA TYR A 3 25.56 4.71 30.73
C TYR A 3 24.99 3.27 30.79
N VAL A 4 23.67 3.04 30.87
CA VAL A 4 22.70 3.36 29.82
C VAL A 4 21.33 3.75 30.39
N ASP A 5 20.86 4.94 30.01
CA ASP A 5 19.47 5.40 30.12
C ASP A 5 18.56 4.48 29.29
N HIS A 6 17.55 3.89 29.93
CA HIS A 6 16.48 3.20 29.22
C HIS A 6 15.64 4.22 28.44
N PRO A 7 15.33 4.00 27.16
CA PRO A 7 14.51 4.93 26.40
C PRO A 7 13.08 4.97 26.97
N ASN A 8 12.63 6.20 27.24
CA ASN A 8 11.30 6.58 27.72
C ASN A 8 10.17 5.85 26.98
N ILE A 9 9.48 4.93 27.68
CA ILE A 9 8.15 4.47 27.29
C ILE A 9 7.15 5.51 27.80
N VAL A 10 6.84 6.51 26.96
CA VAL A 10 5.75 7.44 27.24
C VAL A 10 4.44 6.73 26.90
N SER A 11 3.76 6.24 27.94
CA SER A 11 2.35 5.85 27.89
C SER A 11 1.53 7.04 27.41
N ASN A 12 0.86 6.93 26.27
CA ASN A 12 -0.06 7.97 25.82
C ASN A 12 -1.47 7.42 25.62
N THR A 13 -2.35 7.93 26.47
CA THR A 13 -3.79 7.77 26.54
C THR A 13 -4.44 8.29 25.25
N PHE A 14 -5.58 7.70 24.87
CA PHE A 14 -6.40 8.01 23.69
C PHE A 14 -6.45 9.51 23.33
N GLY A 15 -5.87 9.86 22.18
CA GLY A 15 -5.95 11.18 21.56
C GLY A 15 -5.18 11.18 20.24
N TYR A 16 -5.85 11.55 19.15
CA TYR A 16 -5.35 11.77 17.78
C TYR A 16 -3.87 11.43 17.53
N ARG A 17 -3.61 10.31 16.84
CA ARG A 17 -2.27 9.97 16.30
C ARG A 17 -1.76 11.13 15.45
N GLU A 18 -0.83 11.92 16.00
CA GLU A 18 0.14 12.62 15.17
C GLU A 18 0.74 11.59 14.20
N LYS A 19 0.68 11.88 12.89
CA LYS A 19 1.28 11.05 11.84
C LYS A 19 2.81 11.07 12.03
N ARG A 20 3.31 10.26 12.96
CA ARG A 20 4.74 9.99 13.07
C ARG A 20 5.11 9.17 11.84
N ALA A 21 5.78 9.82 10.89
CA ALA A 21 6.41 9.11 9.78
C ALA A 21 7.40 8.09 10.36
N LEU A 22 7.18 6.81 10.08
CA LEU A 22 8.21 5.81 10.31
C LEU A 22 9.27 6.01 9.23
N ILE A 23 10.50 6.31 9.67
CA ILE A 23 11.66 6.41 8.78
C ILE A 23 12.23 5.00 8.67
N VAL A 24 12.20 4.43 7.47
CA VAL A 24 12.77 3.11 7.17
C VAL A 24 13.88 3.31 6.15
N ASN A 25 15.11 2.93 6.52
CA ASN A 25 16.30 3.09 5.69
C ASN A 25 16.54 4.53 5.17
N GLY A 26 16.14 5.54 5.95
CA GLY A 26 16.30 6.95 5.58
C GLY A 26 15.19 7.51 4.68
N VAL A 27 14.26 6.67 4.22
CA VAL A 27 13.07 7.11 3.47
C VAL A 27 11.90 7.20 4.44
N SER A 28 11.23 8.35 4.45
CA SER A 28 9.96 8.52 5.17
C SER A 28 8.87 7.76 4.42
N GLU A 29 8.14 6.87 5.09
CA GLU A 29 6.96 6.28 4.48
C GLU A 29 5.93 7.36 4.11
N GLN A 30 5.24 7.17 2.99
CA GLN A 30 4.07 7.95 2.63
C GLN A 30 2.83 7.12 2.98
N LEU A 31 2.06 7.59 3.97
CA LEU A 31 0.83 6.93 4.36
C LEU A 31 -0.26 7.09 3.29
N PRO A 32 -1.13 6.09 3.09
CA PRO A 32 -2.28 6.21 2.21
C PRO A 32 -3.24 7.29 2.72
N SER A 33 -3.87 8.02 1.80
CA SER A 33 -4.96 8.94 2.10
C SER A 33 -6.24 8.17 2.44
N LYS A 34 -6.41 6.97 1.90
CA LYS A 34 -7.56 6.10 2.11
C LYS A 34 -7.17 4.63 2.05
N VAL A 35 -7.80 3.82 2.89
CA VAL A 35 -7.72 2.35 2.83
C VAL A 35 -9.14 1.80 2.89
N GLU A 36 -9.51 0.98 1.92
CA GLU A 36 -10.85 0.41 1.80
C GLU A 36 -10.78 -1.10 1.68
N HIS A 37 -11.72 -1.78 2.34
CA HIS A 37 -12.00 -3.18 2.10
C HIS A 37 -13.15 -3.27 1.12
N LEU A 38 -12.89 -3.83 -0.05
CA LEU A 38 -13.82 -3.87 -1.17
C LEU A 38 -14.02 -5.32 -1.63
N VAL A 39 -15.19 -5.54 -2.23
CA VAL A 39 -15.59 -6.81 -2.84
C VAL A 39 -16.06 -6.51 -4.25
N ASP A 40 -15.56 -7.27 -5.22
CA ASP A 40 -15.98 -7.22 -6.61
C ASP A 40 -16.41 -8.61 -7.07
N THR A 41 -17.41 -8.68 -7.93
CA THR A 41 -17.99 -9.94 -8.41
C THR A 41 -18.12 -9.89 -9.92
N ASP A 42 -17.46 -10.83 -10.58
CA ASP A 42 -17.62 -11.03 -12.02
C ASP A 42 -18.71 -12.07 -12.25
N LEU A 43 -19.80 -11.66 -12.90
CA LEU A 43 -20.94 -12.51 -13.20
C LEU A 43 -20.84 -12.96 -14.66
N ASP A 44 -21.04 -14.25 -14.92
CA ASP A 44 -21.17 -14.73 -16.28
C ASP A 44 -22.41 -14.09 -16.91
N PRO A 45 -22.28 -13.31 -17.99
CA PRO A 45 -23.39 -12.60 -18.59
C PRO A 45 -24.46 -13.52 -19.21
N ARG A 46 -24.16 -14.82 -19.41
CA ARG A 46 -25.09 -15.80 -19.98
C ARG A 46 -25.86 -16.58 -18.92
N SER A 47 -25.19 -17.04 -17.87
CA SER A 47 -25.80 -17.85 -16.81
C SER A 47 -26.27 -17.02 -15.61
N GLY A 48 -25.71 -15.82 -15.42
CA GLY A 48 -25.91 -15.00 -14.22
C GLY A 48 -25.21 -15.55 -12.99
N GLU A 49 -24.44 -16.63 -13.13
CA GLU A 49 -23.68 -17.23 -12.04
C GLU A 49 -22.40 -16.42 -11.77
N CYS A 50 -21.96 -16.44 -10.50
CA CYS A 50 -20.72 -15.79 -10.10
C CYS A 50 -19.52 -16.59 -10.63
N SER A 51 -18.79 -16.00 -11.58
CA SER A 51 -17.56 -16.57 -12.13
C SER A 51 -16.38 -16.33 -11.21
N TYR A 52 -16.29 -15.12 -10.63
CA TYR A 52 -15.23 -14.75 -9.71
C TYR A 52 -15.73 -13.84 -8.60
N PHE A 53 -15.20 -14.06 -7.40
CA PHE A 53 -15.43 -13.24 -6.22
C PHE A 53 -14.09 -12.71 -5.75
N TYR A 54 -13.86 -11.41 -5.89
CA TYR A 54 -12.62 -10.75 -5.51
C TYR A 54 -12.80 -10.01 -4.20
N ASN A 55 -12.06 -10.41 -3.19
CA ASN A 55 -12.01 -9.75 -1.89
C ASN A 55 -10.65 -9.07 -1.76
N TYR A 56 -10.60 -7.75 -1.58
CA TYR A 56 -9.33 -7.02 -1.58
C TYR A 56 -9.31 -5.76 -0.71
N LEU A 57 -8.10 -5.40 -0.28
CA LEU A 57 -7.80 -4.08 0.27
C LEU A 57 -7.32 -3.17 -0.85
N GLN A 58 -7.93 -1.99 -0.96
CA GLN A 58 -7.47 -0.92 -1.85
C GLN A 58 -6.89 0.24 -1.05
N TYR A 59 -5.66 0.58 -1.38
CA TYR A 59 -4.93 1.72 -0.84
C TYR A 59 -4.96 2.84 -1.88
N THR A 60 -5.34 4.04 -1.46
CA THR A 60 -5.22 5.26 -2.27
C THR A 60 -4.16 6.15 -1.66
N PHE A 61 -3.26 6.65 -2.48
CA PHE A 61 -2.24 7.63 -2.14
C PHE A 61 -2.41 8.86 -3.03
N GLU A 62 -2.07 10.03 -2.49
CA GLU A 62 -2.01 11.27 -3.25
C GLU A 62 -0.55 11.61 -3.52
N HIS A 63 -0.14 11.68 -4.78
CA HIS A 63 1.21 12.07 -5.19
C HIS A 63 1.10 13.20 -6.20
N THR A 64 1.65 14.37 -5.88
CA THR A 64 1.66 15.57 -6.76
C THR A 64 0.31 15.94 -7.38
N GLY A 65 -0.80 15.65 -6.68
CA GLY A 65 -2.18 15.91 -7.16
C GLY A 65 -2.77 14.77 -8.02
N THR A 66 -2.06 13.66 -8.16
CA THR A 66 -2.50 12.43 -8.82
C THR A 66 -2.77 11.33 -7.81
N GLN A 67 -3.82 10.56 -8.06
CA GLN A 67 -4.12 9.37 -7.26
C GLN A 67 -3.33 8.16 -7.75
N ILE A 68 -2.62 7.54 -6.82
CA ILE A 68 -1.97 6.25 -7.01
C ILE A 68 -2.76 5.21 -6.22
N THR A 69 -3.19 4.13 -6.87
CA THR A 69 -3.92 3.05 -6.20
C THR A 69 -3.13 1.75 -6.21
N ALA A 70 -3.12 1.09 -5.05
CA ALA A 70 -2.53 -0.23 -4.87
C ALA A 70 -3.57 -1.20 -4.29
N ARG A 71 -3.55 -2.46 -4.73
CA ARG A 71 -4.52 -3.49 -4.35
C ARG A 71 -3.81 -4.74 -3.85
N SER A 72 -4.26 -5.25 -2.71
CA SER A 72 -3.87 -6.58 -2.24
C SER A 72 -5.12 -7.45 -2.11
N TYR A 73 -5.08 -8.65 -2.67
CA TYR A 73 -6.18 -9.60 -2.61
C TYR A 73 -6.10 -10.37 -1.29
N MET A 74 -7.22 -10.53 -0.61
CA MET A 74 -7.28 -11.17 0.70
C MET A 74 -6.99 -12.67 0.66
N ASP A 75 -7.21 -13.31 -0.49
CA ASP A 75 -6.91 -14.73 -0.70
C ASP A 75 -5.39 -14.98 -0.81
N ASP A 76 -4.62 -13.95 -1.22
CA ASP A 76 -3.15 -13.97 -1.25
C ASP A 76 -2.58 -12.64 -0.75
N ALA A 77 -2.39 -12.56 0.56
CA ALA A 77 -1.80 -11.41 1.24
C ALA A 77 -0.26 -11.34 1.12
N SER A 78 0.38 -12.17 0.27
CA SER A 78 1.83 -12.10 0.05
C SER A 78 2.25 -10.96 -0.88
N GLU A 79 1.30 -10.36 -1.60
CA GLU A 79 1.59 -9.32 -2.57
C GLU A 79 0.60 -8.15 -2.59
N VAL A 80 1.06 -7.04 -3.14
CA VAL A 80 0.26 -5.87 -3.47
C VAL A 80 0.66 -5.35 -4.85
N SER A 81 -0.33 -4.95 -5.65
CA SER A 81 -0.11 -4.42 -6.99
C SER A 81 -0.54 -2.97 -7.10
N ILE A 82 0.34 -2.09 -7.58
CA ILE A 82 -0.01 -0.74 -8.03
C ILE A 82 -0.75 -0.87 -9.36
N LEU A 83 -2.00 -0.43 -9.40
CA LEU A 83 -2.90 -0.61 -10.55
C LEU A 83 -3.05 0.66 -11.39
N GLN A 84 -3.03 1.83 -10.74
CA GLN A 84 -3.15 3.12 -11.40
C GLN A 84 -1.93 3.97 -11.04
N CYS A 85 -1.04 4.13 -12.00
CA CYS A 85 0.12 5.01 -11.93
C CYS A 85 0.40 5.51 -13.36
N PRO A 86 0.49 6.83 -13.58
CA PRO A 86 0.90 7.38 -14.88
C PRO A 86 2.21 6.79 -15.39
N ASP A 87 2.31 6.60 -16.71
CA ASP A 87 3.48 5.96 -17.34
C ASP A 87 4.75 6.81 -17.26
N ASP A 88 4.61 8.13 -17.08
CA ASP A 88 5.70 9.10 -16.99
C ASP A 88 6.32 9.23 -15.59
N ILE A 89 5.74 8.58 -14.56
CA ILE A 89 6.30 8.57 -13.21
C ILE A 89 7.39 7.50 -13.07
N ASP A 90 8.56 7.93 -12.62
CA ASP A 90 9.63 7.03 -12.15
C ASP A 90 9.27 6.50 -10.75
N ILE A 91 8.64 5.32 -10.72
CA ILE A 91 8.10 4.74 -9.49
C ILE A 91 9.15 4.57 -8.38
N GLU A 92 10.36 4.11 -8.69
CA GLU A 92 11.37 3.84 -7.66
C GLU A 92 11.86 5.13 -6.98
N ASN A 93 11.97 6.21 -7.76
CA ASN A 93 12.47 7.48 -7.25
C ASN A 93 11.35 8.35 -6.67
N GLU A 94 10.28 8.59 -7.44
CA GLU A 94 9.21 9.53 -7.09
C GLU A 94 8.24 8.96 -6.07
N LEU A 95 7.98 7.65 -6.12
CA LEU A 95 7.04 6.97 -5.22
C LEU A 95 7.75 6.21 -4.09
N SER A 96 9.05 6.46 -3.87
CA SER A 96 9.88 5.77 -2.85
C SER A 96 9.23 5.70 -1.46
N GLY A 97 8.53 6.75 -1.01
CA GLY A 97 7.79 6.73 0.25
C GLY A 97 6.56 5.81 0.25
N ILE A 98 5.83 5.73 -0.87
CA ILE A 98 4.71 4.80 -1.06
C ILE A 98 5.23 3.36 -1.11
N LEU A 99 6.30 3.12 -1.88
CA LEU A 99 6.94 1.81 -1.95
C LEU A 99 7.45 1.36 -0.58
N ALA A 100 8.07 2.26 0.20
CA ALA A 100 8.46 1.96 1.57
C ALA A 100 7.26 1.54 2.43
N TYR A 101 6.13 2.26 2.34
CA TYR A 101 4.90 1.89 3.05
C TYR A 101 4.39 0.49 2.67
N LEU A 102 4.40 0.16 1.37
CA LEU A 102 3.91 -1.10 0.85
C LEU A 102 4.84 -2.28 1.18
N ARG A 103 6.15 -2.13 0.96
CA ARG A 103 7.19 -3.14 1.24
C ARG A 103 7.28 -3.49 2.74
N LEU A 104 6.83 -2.61 3.64
CA LEU A 104 6.70 -2.94 5.06
C LEU A 104 5.58 -3.94 5.37
N ARG A 105 4.59 -4.06 4.49
CA ARG A 105 3.37 -4.84 4.72
C ARG A 105 3.29 -6.07 3.83
N TYR A 106 3.90 -5.99 2.65
CA TYR A 106 3.83 -7.01 1.63
C TYR A 106 5.25 -7.43 1.23
N PRO A 107 5.56 -8.74 1.27
CA PRO A 107 6.81 -9.29 0.75
C PRO A 107 7.10 -8.88 -0.69
N THR A 108 6.06 -8.80 -1.52
CA THR A 108 6.17 -8.51 -2.96
C THR A 108 5.31 -7.31 -3.32
N VAL A 109 5.91 -6.34 -4.02
CA VAL A 109 5.21 -5.21 -4.63
C VAL A 109 5.30 -5.35 -6.14
N LYS A 110 4.16 -5.24 -6.83
CA LYS A 110 4.08 -5.31 -8.29
C LYS A 110 3.50 -4.02 -8.86
N ARG A 111 3.76 -3.78 -10.14
CA ARG A 111 3.11 -2.75 -10.96
C ARG A 111 2.37 -3.42 -12.10
N LEU A 112 1.13 -3.01 -12.34
CA LEU A 112 0.45 -3.33 -13.59
C LEU A 112 1.00 -2.43 -14.71
N VAL A 113 1.59 -3.05 -15.73
CA VAL A 113 2.04 -2.41 -16.98
C VAL A 113 1.31 -3.05 -18.16
N GLN A 114 1.52 -2.54 -19.38
CA GLN A 114 0.86 -3.06 -20.59
C GLN A 114 1.10 -4.56 -20.82
N SER A 115 2.25 -5.10 -20.41
CA SER A 115 2.59 -6.52 -20.52
C SER A 115 2.07 -7.38 -19.36
N GLY A 116 1.35 -6.81 -18.41
CA GLY A 116 0.88 -7.48 -17.20
C GLY A 116 1.58 -6.98 -15.94
N TYR A 117 1.71 -7.84 -14.93
CA TYR A 117 2.31 -7.48 -13.64
C TYR A 117 3.82 -7.70 -13.63
N THR A 118 4.56 -6.68 -13.18
CA THR A 118 6.02 -6.72 -13.00
C THR A 118 6.36 -6.42 -11.56
N GLU A 119 7.23 -7.20 -10.93
CA GLU A 119 7.74 -6.94 -9.58
C GLU A 119 8.67 -5.72 -9.57
N ILE A 120 8.55 -4.91 -8.53
CA ILE A 120 9.32 -3.67 -8.34
C ILE A 120 9.89 -3.60 -6.92
#